data_AF-A0AB37KIK0-F1
#
_entry.id   AF-A0AB37KIK0-F1
#
_cell.length_a   1.000
_cell.length_b   1.000
_cell.length_c   1.000
_cell.angle_alpha   90.00
_cell.angle_beta   90.00
_cell.angle_gamma   90.00
#
_symmetry.space_group_name_H-M   'P 1'
#
loop_
_entity.id
_entity.type
_entity.pdbx_description
1 polymer ?
#
loop_
_entity_poly.entity_id
_entity_poly.type
_entity_poly.pdbx_seq_one_letter_code
_entity_poly.pdbx_strand_id
1 'polypeptide(L)'
;MVDIATGYLRIEAYNTDQQPVNDAQVNIYHTDMKAENMIYQTTTGADGRTEDIALDAPDISLSMMQSNERPYEQYHVEVIKETFDIEETRNVQVFPENGSTLHVELQPSMQDYQRRNIRILEDHKMWLAQVNFNA
;
A
#
# COMPACT_ATOMS: atom_id res chain seq x y z
N MET A 1 -12.50 -20.27 -14.70
CA MET A 1 -11.74 -19.04 -15.00
C MET A 1 -11.91 -18.18 -13.76
N VAL A 2 -10.82 -17.74 -13.15
CA VAL A 2 -10.90 -16.74 -12.08
C VAL A 2 -11.07 -15.43 -12.81
N ASP A 3 -12.22 -14.79 -12.64
CA ASP A 3 -12.40 -13.45 -13.18
C ASP A 3 -11.48 -12.52 -12.37
N ILE A 4 -10.61 -11.81 -13.08
CA ILE A 4 -9.70 -10.82 -12.50
C ILE A 4 -10.34 -9.45 -12.72
N ALA A 5 -10.47 -8.68 -11.65
CA ALA A 5 -10.92 -7.30 -11.70
C ALA A 5 -9.72 -6.35 -11.53
N THR A 6 -9.91 -5.07 -11.83
CA THR A 6 -8.88 -4.05 -11.64
C THR A 6 -9.21 -3.20 -10.41
N GLY A 7 -8.28 -3.11 -9.47
CA GLY A 7 -8.30 -2.13 -8.40
C GLY A 7 -7.32 -0.99 -8.69
N TYR A 8 -7.52 0.16 -8.06
CA TYR A 8 -6.62 1.30 -8.22
C TYR A 8 -5.96 1.64 -6.89
N LEU A 9 -4.64 1.82 -6.90
CA LEU A 9 -3.88 2.27 -5.74
C LEU A 9 -3.19 3.60 -6.06
N ARG A 10 -3.47 4.62 -5.26
CA ARG A 10 -2.75 5.89 -5.29
C ARG A 10 -1.88 6.05 -4.07
N ILE A 11 -0.62 6.44 -4.25
CA ILE A 11 0.29 6.73 -3.16
C ILE A 11 0.36 8.25 -2.99
N GLU A 12 0.25 8.71 -1.75
CA GLU A 12 0.50 10.10 -1.38
C GLU A 12 1.65 10.16 -0.38
N ALA A 13 2.73 10.82 -0.77
CA ALA A 13 3.94 10.97 0.00
C ALA A 13 4.03 12.38 0.59
N TYR A 14 4.12 12.46 1.91
CA TYR A 14 4.28 13.70 2.66
C TYR A 14 5.45 13.58 3.62
N ASN A 15 6.11 14.69 3.96
CA ASN A 15 7.09 14.69 5.04
C ASN A 15 6.40 14.95 6.40
N THR A 16 7.18 14.91 7.47
CA THR A 16 6.74 15.21 8.84
C THR A 16 6.14 16.62 9.02
N ASP A 17 6.43 17.54 8.10
CA ASP A 17 5.88 18.91 8.07
C ASP A 17 4.60 19.00 7.20
N GLN A 18 4.03 17.86 6.79
CA GLN A 18 2.85 17.74 5.90
C GLN A 18 3.05 18.38 4.51
N GLN A 19 4.31 18.53 4.08
CA GLN A 19 4.62 19.01 2.74
C GLN A 19 4.71 17.82 1.77
N PRO A 20 4.15 17.96 0.56
CA PRO A 20 4.23 16.90 -0.44
C PRO A 20 5.68 16.63 -0.84
N VAL A 21 6.04 15.35 -0.98
CA VAL A 21 7.37 14.95 -1.44
C VAL A 21 7.32 14.52 -2.91
N ASN A 22 7.91 15.33 -3.78
CA ASN A 22 8.02 15.04 -5.22
C ASN A 22 9.22 14.15 -5.54
N ASP A 23 9.15 13.45 -6.68
CA ASP A 23 10.17 12.56 -7.20
C ASP A 23 10.65 11.53 -6.15
N ALA A 24 9.72 11.05 -5.30
CA ALA A 24 9.93 9.89 -4.45
C ALA A 24 9.64 8.65 -5.29
N GLN A 25 10.58 7.71 -5.32
CA GLN A 25 10.40 6.45 -6.02
C GLN A 25 9.44 5.56 -5.25
N VAL A 26 8.46 5.00 -5.95
CA VAL A 26 7.45 4.09 -5.42
C VAL A 26 7.59 2.75 -6.11
N ASN A 27 7.85 1.69 -5.35
CA ASN A 27 7.89 0.31 -5.84
C ASN A 27 6.73 -0.48 -5.23
N ILE A 28 6.03 -1.28 -6.03
CA ILE A 28 4.93 -2.13 -5.60
C ILE A 28 5.26 -3.59 -5.87
N TYR A 29 5.01 -4.43 -4.87
CA TYR A 29 5.30 -5.85 -4.87
C TYR A 29 4.05 -6.67 -4.54
N HIS A 30 3.89 -7.82 -5.18
CA HIS A 30 2.69 -8.67 -5.01
C HIS A 30 2.77 -9.62 -3.82
N THR A 31 3.90 -10.31 -3.62
CA THR A 31 4.00 -11.41 -2.62
C THR A 31 5.05 -11.16 -1.56
N ASP A 32 6.25 -10.74 -1.95
CA ASP A 32 7.33 -10.38 -1.04
C ASP A 32 8.08 -9.15 -1.57
N MET A 33 8.87 -8.52 -0.70
CA MET A 33 9.63 -7.29 -1.00
C MET A 33 10.89 -7.55 -1.86
N LYS A 34 10.93 -8.61 -2.69
CA LYS A 34 12.08 -8.88 -3.55
C LYS A 34 11.91 -8.23 -4.92
N ALA A 35 13.03 -7.85 -5.53
CA ALA A 35 13.06 -7.26 -6.87
C ALA A 35 12.38 -8.14 -7.95
N GLU A 36 12.42 -9.47 -7.81
CA GLU A 36 11.76 -10.41 -8.71
C GLU A 36 10.23 -10.36 -8.66
N ASN A 37 9.66 -9.85 -7.56
CA ASN A 37 8.22 -9.73 -7.33
C ASN A 37 7.74 -8.28 -7.42
N MET A 38 8.60 -7.37 -7.88
CA MET A 38 8.21 -5.99 -8.19
C MET A 38 7.37 -5.99 -9.47
N ILE A 39 6.13 -5.55 -9.34
CA ILE A 39 5.15 -5.54 -10.43
C ILE A 39 4.94 -4.14 -11.02
N TYR A 40 5.29 -3.10 -10.25
CA TYR A 40 5.12 -1.72 -10.68
C TYR A 40 6.16 -0.81 -10.04
N GLN A 41 6.62 0.17 -10.80
CA GLN A 41 7.53 1.21 -10.34
C GLN A 41 7.10 2.55 -10.93
N THR A 42 6.99 3.57 -10.09
CA THR A 42 6.67 4.95 -10.50
C THR A 42 7.33 5.96 -9.57
N THR A 43 7.07 7.24 -9.80
CA THR A 43 7.54 8.35 -8.96
C THR A 43 6.38 9.28 -8.61
N THR A 44 6.43 9.91 -7.44
CA THR A 44 5.46 10.93 -7.06
C THR A 44 5.65 12.22 -7.87
N GLY A 45 4.54 12.85 -8.26
CA GLY A 45 4.50 14.13 -8.95
C GLY A 45 4.76 15.33 -8.03
N ALA A 46 4.60 16.53 -8.59
CA ALA A 46 4.85 17.79 -7.87
C ALA A 46 3.92 18.03 -6.67
N ASP A 47 2.77 17.36 -6.62
CA ASP A 47 1.81 17.41 -5.52
C ASP A 47 2.02 16.28 -4.49
N GLY A 48 3.10 15.51 -4.62
CA GLY A 48 3.42 14.39 -3.74
C GLY A 48 2.61 13.14 -4.00
N ARG A 49 1.83 13.08 -5.09
CA ARG A 49 0.96 11.94 -5.41
C ARG A 49 1.44 11.20 -6.64
N THR A 50 1.16 9.90 -6.69
CA THR A 50 1.23 9.13 -7.94
C THR A 50 -0.06 9.28 -8.72
N GLU A 51 -0.03 8.87 -9.99
CA GLU A 51 -1.25 8.54 -10.72
C GLU A 51 -1.96 7.33 -10.07
N ASP A 52 -3.21 7.06 -10.48
CA ASP A 52 -3.95 5.89 -10.02
C ASP A 52 -3.34 4.62 -10.66
N ILE A 53 -2.69 3.80 -9.84
CA ILE A 53 -1.97 2.61 -10.31
C ILE A 53 -2.95 1.45 -10.41
N ALA A 54 -3.18 0.96 -11.63
CA ALA A 54 -4.00 -0.22 -11.88
C ALA A 54 -3.28 -1.48 -11.40
N LEU A 55 -3.90 -2.21 -10.48
CA LEU A 55 -3.40 -3.47 -9.93
C LEU A 55 -4.47 -4.55 -10.09
N ASP A 56 -4.03 -5.79 -10.25
CA ASP A 56 -4.92 -6.94 -10.33
C ASP A 56 -5.60 -7.16 -8.97
N ALA A 57 -6.91 -7.38 -8.98
CA ALA A 57 -7.67 -7.69 -7.78
C ALA A 57 -8.61 -8.88 -8.06
N PRO A 58 -8.86 -9.76 -7.07
CA PRO A 58 -9.90 -10.77 -7.18
C PRO A 58 -11.26 -10.13 -7.52
N ASP A 59 -12.06 -10.78 -8.38
CA ASP A 59 -13.40 -10.29 -8.72
C ASP A 59 -14.31 -10.20 -7.48
N ILE A 60 -15.03 -9.09 -7.37
CA ILE A 60 -16.00 -8.81 -6.30
C ILE A 60 -17.09 -9.89 -6.19
N SER A 61 -17.37 -10.62 -7.26
CA SER A 61 -18.31 -11.74 -7.34
C SER A 61 -17.94 -12.90 -6.40
N LEU A 62 -16.65 -13.05 -6.06
CA LEU A 62 -16.20 -14.02 -5.05
C LEU A 62 -16.68 -13.65 -3.63
N SER A 63 -16.94 -12.36 -3.37
CA SER A 63 -17.52 -11.87 -2.11
C SER A 63 -19.01 -12.19 -1.96
N MET A 64 -19.70 -12.53 -3.06
CA MET A 64 -21.15 -12.79 -3.09
C MET A 64 -21.50 -14.27 -2.88
N MET A 65 -20.52 -15.16 -3.00
CA MET A 65 -20.64 -16.54 -2.54
C MET A 65 -20.23 -16.58 -1.06
N GLN A 66 -20.81 -17.46 -0.23
CA GLN A 66 -20.32 -17.73 1.14
C GLN A 66 -18.94 -18.44 1.09
N SER A 67 -17.97 -17.80 0.46
CA SER A 67 -16.60 -18.25 0.31
C SER A 67 -15.75 -17.65 1.42
N ASN A 68 -14.77 -18.41 1.90
CA ASN A 68 -13.76 -17.92 2.84
C ASN A 68 -12.68 -17.05 2.14
N GLU A 69 -12.86 -16.74 0.86
CA GLU A 69 -11.91 -15.99 0.05
C GLU A 69 -11.99 -14.49 0.33
N ARG A 70 -10.82 -13.85 0.39
CA ARG A 70 -10.70 -12.42 0.67
C ARG A 70 -11.16 -11.62 -0.56
N PRO A 71 -12.03 -10.61 -0.42
CA PRO A 71 -12.53 -9.81 -1.54
C PRO A 71 -11.55 -8.70 -1.97
N TYR A 72 -10.27 -8.83 -1.60
CA TYR A 72 -9.22 -7.86 -1.84
C TYR A 72 -7.89 -8.59 -1.98
N GLU A 73 -6.95 -7.97 -2.70
CA GLU A 73 -5.57 -8.45 -2.78
C GLU A 73 -4.67 -7.63 -1.86
N GLN A 74 -3.56 -8.22 -1.42
CA GLN A 74 -2.57 -7.56 -0.58
C GLN A 74 -1.30 -7.27 -1.37
N TYR A 75 -0.86 -6.02 -1.30
CA TYR A 75 0.39 -5.57 -1.92
C TYR A 75 1.36 -5.02 -0.88
N HIS A 76 2.64 -5.00 -1.22
CA HIS A 76 3.65 -4.27 -0.46
C HIS A 76 4.09 -3.05 -1.26
N VAL A 77 4.27 -1.93 -0.56
CA VAL A 77 4.68 -0.65 -1.16
C VAL A 77 5.95 -0.19 -0.48
N GLU A 78 6.94 0.21 -1.26
CA GLU A 78 8.17 0.81 -0.80
C GLU A 78 8.28 2.21 -1.41
N VAL A 79 8.58 3.21 -0.58
CA VAL A 79 8.79 4.59 -0.99
C VAL A 79 10.20 5.03 -0.61
N ILE A 80 10.96 5.52 -1.59
CA ILE A 80 12.39 5.84 -1.46
C ILE A 80 12.64 7.27 -1.93
N LYS A 81 13.36 8.05 -1.11
CA LYS A 81 13.87 9.37 -1.46
C LYS A 81 15.18 9.62 -0.72
N GLU A 82 16.26 9.98 -1.41
CA GLU A 82 17.64 10.05 -0.87
C GLU A 82 17.79 10.79 0.48
N THR A 83 17.01 11.85 0.70
CA THR A 83 17.07 12.68 1.93
C THR A 83 16.18 12.19 3.08
N PHE A 84 15.42 11.12 2.84
CA PHE A 84 14.45 10.54 3.78
C PHE A 84 14.78 9.08 4.05
N ASP A 85 14.27 8.55 5.15
CA ASP A 85 14.27 7.11 5.38
C ASP A 85 13.37 6.40 4.35
N ILE A 86 13.67 5.13 4.10
CA ILE A 86 12.88 4.26 3.22
C ILE A 86 11.63 3.86 4.00
N GLU A 87 10.46 4.20 3.47
CA GLU A 87 9.17 3.85 4.06
C GLU A 87 8.60 2.62 3.36
N GLU A 88 8.35 1.56 4.12
CA GLU A 88 7.84 0.29 3.64
C GLU A 88 6.49 0.00 4.28
N THR A 89 5.45 -0.10 3.47
CA THR A 89 4.12 -0.51 3.94
C THR A 89 3.76 -1.88 3.38
N ARG A 90 3.52 -2.85 4.27
CA ARG A 90 3.10 -4.20 3.91
C ARG A 90 1.60 -4.39 4.07
N ASN A 91 1.03 -5.29 3.28
CA ASN A 91 -0.37 -5.71 3.33
C ASN A 91 -1.35 -4.58 2.97
N VAL A 92 -0.98 -3.75 2.00
CA VAL A 92 -1.86 -2.72 1.42
C VAL A 92 -3.02 -3.42 0.71
N GLN A 93 -4.23 -3.18 1.20
CA GLN A 93 -5.45 -3.82 0.68
C GLN A 93 -5.96 -3.06 -0.55
N VAL A 94 -6.02 -3.75 -1.68
CA VAL A 94 -6.54 -3.21 -2.94
C VAL A 94 -7.83 -3.94 -3.28
N PHE A 95 -8.91 -3.17 -3.37
CA PHE A 95 -10.25 -3.69 -3.65
C PHE A 95 -10.56 -3.55 -5.15
N PRO A 96 -11.30 -4.50 -5.74
CA PRO A 96 -11.77 -4.38 -7.12
C PRO A 96 -12.68 -3.17 -7.27
N GLU A 97 -12.58 -2.48 -8.41
CA GLU A 97 -13.42 -1.35 -8.84
C GLU A 97 -13.36 -0.10 -7.94
N ASN A 98 -12.58 -0.11 -6.87
CA ASN A 98 -12.42 1.01 -5.94
C ASN A 98 -10.98 1.55 -5.96
N GLY A 99 -10.87 2.86 -5.74
CA GLY A 99 -9.58 3.52 -5.52
C GLY A 99 -9.17 3.48 -4.05
N SER A 100 -8.10 2.76 -3.75
CA SER A 100 -7.39 2.81 -2.47
C SER A 100 -6.37 3.94 -2.50
N THR A 101 -6.31 4.74 -1.44
CA THR A 101 -5.25 5.75 -1.26
C THR A 101 -4.38 5.34 -0.07
N LEU A 102 -3.07 5.20 -0.29
CA LEU A 102 -2.10 4.98 0.77
C LEU A 102 -1.36 6.28 1.08
N HIS A 103 -1.52 6.74 2.31
CA HIS A 103 -0.75 7.86 2.83
C HIS A 103 0.55 7.37 3.46
N VAL A 104 1.67 7.92 2.98
CA VAL A 104 3.03 7.59 3.43
C VAL A 104 3.69 8.86 3.97
N GLU A 105 4.05 8.85 5.25
CA GLU A 105 4.83 9.91 5.87
C GLU A 105 6.32 9.55 5.81
N LEU A 106 7.12 10.35 5.11
CA LEU A 106 8.56 10.23 4.97
C LEU A 106 9.26 10.95 6.11
N GLN A 107 10.01 10.19 6.91
CA GLN A 107 10.84 10.73 7.98
C GLN A 107 12.20 11.18 7.43
N PRO A 108 12.68 12.40 7.76
CA PRO A 108 14.02 12.85 7.35
C PRO A 108 15.10 11.89 7.87
N SER A 109 16.03 11.51 7.00
CA SER A 109 17.11 10.63 7.43
C SER A 109 18.14 11.41 8.24
N MET A 110 18.45 10.93 9.45
CA MET A 110 19.36 11.63 10.39
C MET A 110 20.83 11.15 10.30
N GLN A 111 21.17 10.24 9.40
CA GLN A 111 22.50 9.58 9.34
C GLN A 111 22.99 9.41 7.90
N ASP A 112 24.27 9.07 7.71
CA ASP A 112 24.90 8.80 6.39
C ASP A 112 24.28 7.62 5.61
N TYR A 113 23.18 7.04 6.12
CA TYR A 113 22.43 5.96 5.52
C TYR A 113 20.92 6.13 5.81
N GLN A 114 20.10 5.78 4.82
CA GLN A 114 18.65 5.74 4.98
C GLN A 114 18.27 4.54 5.85
N ARG A 115 17.48 4.76 6.91
CA ARG A 115 16.87 3.67 7.66
C ARG A 115 15.67 3.12 6.88
N ARG A 116 15.22 1.93 7.25
CA ARG A 116 14.01 1.32 6.69
C ARG A 116 12.94 1.24 7.77
N ASN A 117 11.86 1.99 7.58
CA ASN A 117 10.71 2.02 8.45
C ASN A 117 9.65 1.07 7.89
N ILE A 118 9.31 0.03 8.65
CA ILE A 118 8.38 -1.02 8.19
C ILE A 118 7.06 -0.88 8.94
N ARG A 119 6.01 -0.53 8.20
CA ARG A 119 4.62 -0.52 8.65
C ARG A 119 3.90 -1.74 8.10
N ILE A 120 3.30 -2.53 8.98
CA ILE A 120 2.48 -3.68 8.57
C ILE A 120 1.03 -3.31 8.81
N LEU A 121 0.21 -3.31 7.76
CA LEU A 121 -1.23 -3.14 7.90
C LEU A 121 -1.83 -4.49 8.32
N GLU A 122 -2.56 -4.49 9.42
CA GLU A 122 -3.23 -5.68 9.93
C GLU A 122 -4.38 -6.11 9.00
N ASP A 123 -4.67 -7.41 8.96
CA ASP A 123 -5.82 -7.94 8.23
C ASP A 123 -7.12 -7.43 8.88
N HIS A 124 -7.92 -6.68 8.12
CA HIS A 124 -9.22 -6.22 8.57
C HIS A 124 -10.29 -7.20 8.08
N LYS A 125 -10.54 -8.25 8.86
CA LYS A 125 -11.76 -9.05 8.68
C LYS A 125 -12.94 -8.29 9.26
N MET A 126 -13.98 -8.02 8.46
CA MET A 126 -15.26 -7.50 8.96
C MET A 126 -15.96 -8.60 9.78
N TRP A 127 -15.56 -8.78 11.03
CA TRP A 127 -16.37 -9.44 12.07
C TRP A 127 -16.04 -8.82 13.44
N LEU A 128 -17.10 -8.48 14.18
CA LEU A 128 -17.09 -7.63 15.39
C LEU A 128 -16.06 -8.11 16.42
N ALA A 129 -15.03 -7.30 16.66
CA ALA A 129 -14.38 -7.32 17.96
C ALA A 129 -15.36 -6.73 18.98
N GLN A 130 -16.26 -7.56 19.51
CA GLN A 130 -16.84 -7.29 20.83
C GLN A 130 -15.67 -7.25 21.81
N VAL A 131 -15.26 -6.03 22.17
CA VAL A 131 -14.30 -5.80 23.23
C VAL A 131 -14.98 -6.24 24.53
N ASN A 132 -14.65 -7.45 24.99
CA ASN A 132 -14.99 -7.89 26.34
C ASN A 132 -14.08 -7.14 27.31
N PHE A 133 -14.58 -6.05 27.88
CA PHE A 133 -14.06 -5.52 29.14
C PHE A 133 -14.56 -6.43 30.25
N ASN A 134 -13.73 -7.39 30.68
CA ASN A 134 -13.95 -8.05 31.96
C ASN A 134 -13.12 -7.33 33.02
N ALA A 135 -13.89 -6.64 33.87
CA ALA A 135 -13.72 -6.24 35.28
C ALA A 135 -12.32 -6.30 35.91
#